data_AF-A0A957R7B5-F1
#
_entry.id   AF-A0A957R7B5-F1
#
_cell.length_a   1.000
_cell.length_b   1.000
_cell.length_c   1.000
_cell.angle_alpha   90.00
_cell.angle_beta   90.00
_cell.angle_gamma   90.00
#
_symmetry.space_group_name_H-M   'P 1'
#
loop_
_entity.id
_entity.type
_entity.pdbx_description
1 polymer ?
#
loop_
_entity_poly.entity_id
_entity_poly.type
_entity_poly.pdbx_seq_one_letter_code
_entity_poly.pdbx_strand_id
1 'polypeptide(L)'
;GVAGGGRDRHLYADFLEEAAVILEKPLLGEAAPIFRESAAAWAQLGRVLLPQEIAPFGEAYDLKMRERQLFHEQGNASTEERLQIRARLRELKDEMERVFPLDEAEVIAHRERIAAQVMAIHDVEVRGIGLLDAALG
;
A
#
# COMPACT_ATOMS: atom_id res chain seq x y z
N GLY A 1 -1.82 -1.58 -7.26
CA GLY A 1 -0.76 -0.75 -6.67
C GLY A 1 -0.91 -0.71 -5.16
N VAL A 2 0.13 -0.37 -4.40
CA VAL A 2 0.16 -0.44 -2.93
C VAL A 2 -1.06 0.22 -2.25
N ALA A 3 -1.43 1.40 -2.72
CA ALA A 3 -2.61 2.14 -2.29
C ALA A 3 -3.95 1.41 -2.53
N GLY A 4 -4.06 0.64 -3.61
CA GLY A 4 -5.22 -0.20 -3.91
C GLY A 4 -5.25 -1.44 -3.03
N GLY A 5 -4.08 -2.04 -2.76
CA GLY A 5 -3.96 -3.20 -1.89
C GLY A 5 -4.57 -2.97 -0.51
N GLY A 6 -4.30 -1.82 0.13
CA GLY A 6 -4.90 -1.48 1.42
C GLY A 6 -6.42 -1.28 1.37
N ARG A 7 -6.94 -0.57 0.36
CA ARG A 7 -8.38 -0.32 0.22
C ARG A 7 -9.17 -1.61 0.05
N ASP A 8 -8.71 -2.48 -0.85
CA ASP A 8 -9.43 -3.70 -1.20
C ASP A 8 -9.52 -4.66 0.01
N ARG A 9 -8.49 -4.64 0.86
CA ARG A 9 -8.44 -5.44 2.09
C ARG A 9 -9.34 -4.92 3.21
N HIS A 10 -9.49 -3.60 3.34
CA HIS A 10 -10.48 -3.04 4.25
C HIS A 10 -11.90 -3.38 3.82
N LEU A 11 -12.21 -3.24 2.53
CA LEU A 11 -13.52 -3.61 1.98
C LEU A 11 -13.80 -5.11 2.19
N TYR A 12 -12.80 -5.97 1.99
CA TYR A 12 -12.94 -7.40 2.21
C TYR A 12 -13.14 -7.73 3.70
N ALA A 13 -12.46 -7.03 4.62
CA ALA A 13 -12.69 -7.19 6.05
C ALA A 13 -14.13 -6.81 6.46
N ASP A 14 -14.66 -5.69 5.94
CA ASP A 14 -16.06 -5.29 6.18
C ASP A 14 -17.02 -6.38 5.67
N PHE A 15 -16.77 -6.91 4.46
CA PHE A 15 -17.53 -8.03 3.91
C PHE A 15 -17.49 -9.29 4.80
N LEU A 16 -16.32 -9.64 5.34
CA LEU A 16 -16.16 -10.83 6.18
C LEU A 16 -16.93 -10.71 7.51
N GLU A 17 -16.97 -9.52 8.11
CA GLU A 17 -17.76 -9.25 9.31
C GLU A 17 -19.26 -9.44 9.04
N GLU A 18 -19.78 -8.93 7.93
CA GLU A 18 -21.18 -9.14 7.52
C GLU A 18 -21.47 -10.61 7.20
N ALA A 19 -20.59 -11.26 6.45
CA ALA A 19 -20.73 -12.66 6.05
C ALA A 19 -20.72 -13.61 7.26
N ALA A 20 -19.93 -13.31 8.29
CA ALA A 20 -19.88 -14.10 9.53
C ALA A 20 -21.25 -14.22 10.20
N VAL A 21 -22.02 -13.12 10.19
CA VAL A 21 -23.38 -13.08 10.76
C VAL A 21 -24.38 -13.77 9.84
N ILE A 22 -24.36 -13.48 8.54
CA ILE A 22 -25.34 -14.00 7.57
C ILE A 22 -25.21 -15.52 7.41
N LEU A 23 -23.98 -16.03 7.43
CA LEU A 23 -23.67 -17.44 7.19
C LEU A 23 -23.48 -18.26 8.48
N GLU A 24 -23.62 -17.62 9.65
CA GLU A 24 -23.37 -18.23 10.97
C GLU A 24 -21.97 -18.88 11.07
N LYS A 25 -20.97 -18.26 10.46
CA LYS A 25 -19.57 -18.73 10.42
C LYS A 25 -18.66 -17.74 11.14
N PRO A 26 -18.49 -17.85 12.48
CA PRO A 26 -17.75 -16.86 13.27
C PRO A 26 -16.28 -16.72 12.86
N LEU A 27 -15.66 -17.78 12.34
CA LEU A 27 -14.29 -17.75 11.82
C LEU A 27 -14.08 -16.73 10.68
N LEU A 28 -15.14 -16.39 9.92
CA LEU A 28 -15.05 -15.30 8.93
C LEU A 28 -14.84 -13.95 9.62
N GLY A 29 -15.51 -13.71 10.75
CA GLY A 29 -15.34 -12.50 11.55
C GLY A 29 -13.96 -12.43 12.22
N GLU A 30 -13.38 -13.58 12.58
CA GLU A 30 -11.99 -13.67 13.07
C GLU A 30 -10.95 -13.37 11.98
N ALA A 31 -11.26 -13.64 10.71
CA ALA A 31 -10.37 -13.32 9.59
C ALA A 31 -10.34 -11.81 9.26
N ALA A 32 -11.44 -11.09 9.48
CA ALA A 32 -11.54 -9.66 9.19
C ALA A 32 -10.39 -8.78 9.77
N PRO A 33 -10.04 -8.87 11.07
CA PRO A 33 -8.91 -8.09 11.61
C PRO A 33 -7.57 -8.42 10.94
N ILE A 34 -7.36 -9.66 10.47
CA ILE A 34 -6.13 -10.03 9.74
C ILE A 34 -6.07 -9.34 8.37
N PHE A 35 -7.21 -9.20 7.68
CA PHE A 35 -7.24 -8.44 6.43
C PHE A 35 -7.01 -6.94 6.66
N ARG A 36 -7.46 -6.38 7.79
CA ARG A 36 -7.10 -5.00 8.18
C ARG A 36 -5.61 -4.87 8.50
N GLU A 37 -5.02 -5.84 9.15
CA GLU A 37 -3.57 -5.91 9.37
C GLU A 37 -2.81 -5.98 8.04
N SER A 38 -3.28 -6.81 7.10
CA SER A 38 -2.71 -6.92 5.75
C SER A 38 -2.80 -5.56 5.03
N ALA A 39 -3.93 -4.84 5.16
CA ALA A 39 -4.07 -3.50 4.60
C ALA A 39 -2.99 -2.53 5.13
N ALA A 40 -2.70 -2.57 6.43
CA ALA A 40 -1.64 -1.78 7.05
C ALA A 40 -0.24 -2.20 6.56
N ALA A 41 0.01 -3.51 6.43
CA ALA A 41 1.28 -4.03 5.90
C ALA A 41 1.52 -3.58 4.45
N TRP A 42 0.47 -3.55 3.61
CA TRP A 42 0.54 -2.96 2.29
C TRP A 42 0.82 -1.46 2.35
N ALA A 43 0.10 -0.69 3.16
CA ALA A 43 0.38 0.74 3.31
C ALA A 43 1.84 1.02 3.71
N GLN A 44 2.41 0.20 4.60
CA GLN A 44 3.80 0.29 5.01
C GLN A 44 4.78 0.01 3.86
N LEU A 45 4.48 -0.91 2.94
CA LEU A 45 5.31 -1.11 1.74
C LEU A 45 5.46 0.16 0.91
N GLY A 46 4.42 1.00 0.86
CA GLY A 46 4.49 2.29 0.16
C GLY A 46 5.55 3.22 0.74
N ARG A 47 5.64 3.25 2.08
CA ARG A 47 6.66 4.02 2.82
C ARG A 47 8.05 3.41 2.69
N VAL A 48 8.13 2.07 2.66
CA VAL A 48 9.41 1.36 2.48
C VAL A 48 9.96 1.56 1.06
N LEU A 49 9.10 1.64 0.04
CA LEU A 49 9.50 1.91 -1.35
C LEU A 49 9.98 3.34 -1.56
N LEU A 50 9.38 4.30 -0.86
CA LEU A 50 9.72 5.73 -0.96
C LEU A 50 9.93 6.31 0.45
N PRO A 51 11.05 5.97 1.12
CA PRO A 51 11.36 6.43 2.46
C PRO A 51 11.51 7.96 2.48
N GLN A 52 10.89 8.61 3.48
CA GLN A 52 10.84 10.08 3.55
C GLN A 52 12.19 10.71 3.90
N GLU A 53 13.10 9.94 4.47
CA GLU A 53 14.45 10.39 4.84
C GLU A 53 15.32 10.68 3.60
N ILE A 54 14.93 10.14 2.44
CA ILE A 54 15.57 10.40 1.15
C ILE A 54 14.73 11.44 0.41
N ALA A 55 15.21 12.68 0.35
CA ALA A 55 14.45 13.84 -0.13
C ALA A 55 13.65 13.62 -1.44
N PRO A 56 14.24 13.15 -2.56
CA PRO A 56 13.47 12.92 -3.78
C PRO A 56 12.42 11.80 -3.65
N PHE A 57 12.63 10.82 -2.77
CA PHE A 57 11.66 9.76 -2.51
C PHE A 57 10.50 10.27 -1.65
N GLY A 58 10.79 11.05 -0.60
CA GLY A 58 9.78 11.70 0.23
C GLY A 58 8.87 12.61 -0.60
N GLU A 59 9.45 13.45 -1.46
CA GLU A 59 8.67 14.32 -2.35
C GLU A 59 7.78 13.48 -3.30
N ALA A 60 8.33 12.43 -3.91
CA ALA A 60 7.57 11.55 -4.79
C ALA A 60 6.43 10.82 -4.05
N TYR A 61 6.64 10.42 -2.79
CA TYR A 61 5.62 9.80 -1.96
C TYR A 61 4.46 10.78 -1.70
N ASP A 62 4.77 11.99 -1.24
CA ASP A 62 3.77 13.00 -0.89
C ASP A 62 2.95 13.43 -2.11
N LEU A 63 3.62 13.63 -3.26
CA LEU A 63 2.96 13.92 -4.53
C LEU A 63 1.99 12.81 -4.95
N LYS A 64 2.38 11.53 -4.83
CA LYS A 64 1.50 10.39 -5.14
C LYS A 64 0.31 10.32 -4.19
N MET A 65 0.51 10.61 -2.90
CA MET A 65 -0.59 10.65 -1.92
C MET A 65 -1.55 11.81 -2.21
N ARG A 66 -1.01 12.99 -2.54
CA ARG A 66 -1.80 14.16 -2.90
C ARG A 66 -2.61 13.94 -4.17
N GLU A 67 -2.01 13.39 -5.22
CA GLU A 67 -2.71 13.07 -6.48
C GLU A 67 -3.91 12.14 -6.23
N ARG A 68 -3.70 11.11 -5.40
CA ARG A 68 -4.76 10.18 -5.00
C ARG A 68 -5.87 10.92 -4.24
N GLN A 69 -5.51 11.72 -3.24
CA GLN A 69 -6.47 12.44 -2.41
C GLN A 69 -7.35 13.38 -3.26
N LEU A 70 -6.72 14.14 -4.15
CA LEU A 70 -7.39 15.04 -5.09
C LEU A 70 -8.41 14.33 -5.99
N PHE A 71 -8.08 13.13 -6.44
CA PHE A 71 -9.02 12.35 -7.24
C PHE A 71 -10.21 11.87 -6.42
N HIS A 72 -9.99 11.42 -5.19
CA HIS A 72 -11.08 10.97 -4.31
C HIS A 72 -11.99 12.11 -3.86
N GLU A 73 -11.43 13.27 -3.51
CA GLU A 73 -12.21 14.39 -2.98
C GLU A 73 -12.91 15.22 -4.07
N GLN A 74 -12.26 15.41 -5.21
CA GLN A 74 -12.66 16.41 -6.21
C GLN A 74 -12.92 15.82 -7.60
N GLY A 75 -12.59 14.54 -7.82
CA GLY A 75 -12.81 13.84 -9.08
C GLY A 75 -12.17 14.56 -10.27
N ASN A 76 -13.00 14.99 -11.21
CA ASN A 76 -12.53 15.66 -12.43
C ASN A 76 -12.13 17.13 -12.20
N ALA A 77 -12.61 17.78 -11.13
CA ALA A 77 -12.28 19.18 -10.86
C ALA A 77 -10.78 19.37 -10.53
N SER A 78 -10.11 18.34 -10.00
CA SER A 78 -8.68 18.37 -9.70
C SER A 78 -7.76 18.03 -10.88
N THR A 79 -8.29 18.00 -12.11
CA THR A 79 -7.51 17.54 -13.29
C THR A 79 -6.25 18.37 -13.53
N GLU A 80 -6.32 19.70 -13.42
CA GLU A 80 -5.17 20.57 -13.63
C GLU A 80 -4.08 20.36 -12.57
N GLU A 81 -4.45 20.34 -11.28
CA GLU A 81 -3.50 20.10 -10.17
C GLU A 81 -2.85 18.72 -10.29
N ARG A 82 -3.62 17.67 -10.66
CA ARG A 82 -3.05 16.33 -10.88
C ARG A 82 -2.11 16.28 -12.08
N LEU A 83 -2.34 17.07 -13.14
CA LEU A 83 -1.41 17.17 -14.27
C LEU A 83 -0.08 17.84 -13.84
N GLN A 84 -0.15 18.86 -12.99
CA GLN A 84 1.05 19.51 -12.41
C GLN A 84 1.83 18.53 -11.53
N ILE A 85 1.14 17.78 -10.66
CA ILE A 85 1.78 16.73 -9.84
C ILE A 85 2.48 15.69 -10.72
N ARG A 86 1.83 15.21 -11.79
CA ARG A 86 2.44 14.27 -12.72
C ARG A 86 3.63 14.85 -13.45
N ALA A 87 3.64 16.15 -13.74
CA ALA A 87 4.80 16.82 -14.33
C ALA A 87 5.97 16.81 -13.34
N ARG A 88 5.75 17.20 -12.08
CA ARG A 88 6.80 17.17 -11.06
C ARG A 88 7.33 15.76 -10.79
N LEU A 89 6.45 14.76 -10.77
CA LEU A 89 6.87 13.35 -10.64
C LEU A 89 7.75 12.87 -11.80
N ARG A 90 7.55 13.40 -13.02
CA ARG A 90 8.44 13.10 -14.16
C ARG A 90 9.79 13.80 -13.99
N GLU A 91 9.79 15.07 -13.58
CA GLU A 91 11.03 15.80 -13.31
C GLU A 91 11.88 15.11 -12.25
N LEU A 92 11.28 14.69 -11.13
CA LEU A 92 11.97 13.92 -10.09
C LEU A 92 12.57 12.62 -10.62
N LYS A 93 11.84 11.92 -11.50
CA LYS A 93 12.35 10.70 -12.14
C LYS A 93 13.58 11.01 -13.01
N ASP A 94 13.50 12.06 -13.83
CA ASP A 94 14.59 12.47 -14.72
C ASP A 94 15.82 12.96 -13.91
N GLU A 95 15.60 13.65 -12.80
CA GLU A 95 16.64 14.07 -11.84
C GLU A 95 17.35 12.83 -11.24
N MET A 96 16.58 11.86 -10.76
CA MET A 96 17.11 10.62 -10.17
C MET A 96 17.82 9.71 -11.18
N GLU A 97 17.42 9.73 -12.46
CA GLU A 97 18.13 8.99 -13.51
C GLU A 97 19.51 9.58 -13.80
N ARG A 98 19.68 10.90 -13.62
CA ARG A 98 20.97 11.57 -13.77
C ARG A 98 21.86 11.41 -12.55
N VAL A 99 21.28 11.58 -11.36
CA VAL A 99 21.96 11.48 -10.07
C VAL A 99 21.07 10.70 -9.13
N PHE A 100 21.32 9.40 -9.04
CA PHE A 100 20.57 8.54 -8.14
C PHE A 100 20.95 8.87 -6.68
N PRO A 101 19.97 8.99 -5.76
CA PRO A 101 20.21 9.53 -4.41
C PRO A 101 20.83 8.52 -3.43
N LEU A 102 21.11 7.30 -3.88
CA LEU A 102 21.69 6.24 -3.06
C LEU A 102 22.95 5.69 -3.69
N ASP A 103 23.92 5.35 -2.84
CA ASP A 103 25.06 4.55 -3.25
C ASP A 103 24.72 3.04 -3.35
N GLU A 104 25.70 2.23 -3.73
CA GLU A 104 25.52 0.78 -3.90
C GLU A 104 25.12 0.06 -2.60
N ALA A 105 25.72 0.43 -1.48
CA ALA A 105 25.43 -0.19 -0.18
C ALA A 105 24.02 0.20 0.29
N GLU A 106 23.63 1.46 0.11
CA GLU A 106 22.30 1.96 0.41
C GLU A 106 21.22 1.32 -0.48
N VAL A 107 21.53 1.07 -1.76
CA VAL A 107 20.64 0.33 -2.67
C VAL A 107 20.41 -1.11 -2.20
N ILE A 108 21.47 -1.81 -1.79
CA ILE A 108 21.35 -3.17 -1.25
C ILE A 108 20.48 -3.16 0.01
N ALA A 109 20.79 -2.29 0.96
CA ALA A 109 20.01 -2.16 2.19
C ALA A 109 18.55 -1.78 1.92
N HIS A 110 18.28 -0.94 0.92
CA HIS A 110 16.93 -0.57 0.53
C HIS A 110 16.15 -1.76 -0.06
N ARG A 111 16.78 -2.56 -0.92
CA ARG A 111 16.19 -3.80 -1.48
C ARG A 111 15.89 -4.82 -0.39
N GLU A 112 16.77 -4.98 0.59
CA GLU A 112 16.55 -5.85 1.75
C GLU A 112 15.35 -5.40 2.58
N ARG A 113 15.19 -4.09 2.83
CA ARG A 113 14.00 -3.56 3.51
C ARG A 113 12.71 -3.84 2.73
N ILE A 114 12.73 -3.67 1.41
CA ILE A 114 11.59 -3.99 0.53
C ILE A 114 11.26 -5.49 0.63
N ALA A 115 12.26 -6.36 0.51
CA ALA A 115 12.08 -7.81 0.61
C ALA A 115 11.49 -8.22 1.97
N ALA A 116 12.02 -7.68 3.06
CA ALA A 116 11.50 -7.93 4.41
C ALA A 116 10.02 -7.50 4.54
N GLN A 117 9.64 -6.35 3.98
CA GLN A 117 8.25 -5.90 4.02
C GLN A 117 7.32 -6.76 3.17
N VAL A 118 7.78 -7.27 2.02
CA VAL A 118 7.01 -8.22 1.20
C VAL A 118 6.79 -9.53 1.95
N MET A 119 7.80 -10.03 2.68
CA MET A 119 7.65 -11.22 3.53
C MET A 119 6.67 -10.97 4.67
N ALA A 120 6.72 -9.80 5.31
CA ALA A 120 5.74 -9.45 6.35
C ALA A 120 4.30 -9.42 5.82
N ILE A 121 4.08 -8.91 4.60
CA ILE A 121 2.77 -8.97 3.93
C ILE A 121 2.34 -10.42 3.72
N HIS A 122 3.22 -11.25 3.17
CA HIS A 122 2.97 -12.67 2.93
C HIS A 122 2.53 -13.38 4.22
N ASP A 123 3.26 -13.19 5.32
CA ASP A 123 2.98 -13.88 6.58
C ASP A 123 1.62 -13.49 7.17
N VAL A 124 1.21 -12.23 7.01
CA VAL A 124 -0.14 -11.79 7.41
C VAL A 124 -1.20 -12.44 6.51
N GLU A 125 -0.98 -12.48 5.20
CA GLU A 125 -1.96 -13.02 4.24
C GLU A 125 -2.13 -14.53 4.38
N VAL A 126 -1.05 -15.29 4.61
CA VAL A 126 -1.10 -16.74 4.86
C VAL A 126 -1.96 -17.06 6.09
N ARG A 127 -1.85 -16.28 7.18
CA ARG A 127 -2.72 -16.44 8.35
C ARG A 127 -4.18 -16.17 8.01
N GLY A 128 -4.46 -15.11 7.25
CA GLY A 128 -5.81 -14.76 6.82
C GLY A 128 -6.44 -15.86 5.97
N ILE A 129 -5.70 -16.38 4.99
CA ILE A 129 -6.13 -17.49 4.12
C ILE A 129 -6.39 -18.76 4.95
N GLY A 130 -5.53 -19.09 5.92
CA GLY A 130 -5.72 -20.25 6.78
C GLY A 130 -7.03 -20.20 7.59
N LEU A 131 -7.46 -19.00 8.04
CA LEU A 131 -8.77 -18.84 8.69
C LEU A 131 -9.93 -18.98 7.71
N LEU A 132 -9.79 -18.48 6.48
CA LEU A 132 -10.82 -18.67 5.45
C LEU A 132 -10.99 -20.15 5.09
N ASP A 133 -9.89 -20.88 4.90
CA ASP A 133 -9.92 -22.32 4.63
C ASP A 133 -10.62 -23.08 5.77
N ALA A 134 -10.30 -22.75 7.02
CA ALA A 134 -10.96 -23.35 8.18
C ALA A 134 -12.45 -22.98 8.30
N ALA A 135 -12.84 -21.78 7.86
CA ALA A 135 -14.24 -21.33 7.88
C ALA A 135 -15.09 -21.95 6.78
N LEU A 136 -14.48 -22.31 5.64
CA LEU A 136 -15.16 -22.78 4.44
C LEU A 136 -15.09 -24.30 4.22
N GLY A 137 -14.12 -24.97 4.85
CA GLY A 137 -14.08 -26.43 4.98
C GLY A 137 -15.17 -26.98 5.89
#